data_AF-T2IYG9-F1
#
_entry.id   AF-T2IYG9-F1
#
_cell.length_a   1.000
_cell.length_b   1.000
_cell.length_c   1.000
_cell.angle_alpha   90.00
_cell.angle_beta   90.00
_cell.angle_gamma   90.00
#
_symmetry.space_group_name_H-M   'P 1'
#
loop_
_entity.id
_entity.type
_entity.pdbx_description
1 polymer ?
#
loop_
_entity_poly.entity_id
_entity_poly.type
_entity_poly.pdbx_seq_one_letter_code
_entity_poly.pdbx_strand_id
1 'polypeptide(L)'
;MKNQKVDHVAEFEILVQGYQKALVTIIKEPIYNPYGWLKTTVTKKIRDIARKYWGKETIEYKDELGETLLHTKQTNAYTMMQMEQLIDLIFESLSDLNVQILYLHKVEGYTLKEVSEELTSNNGSSLSYPAVRKRYSRMIKDIKENDDFQSIYQSLF
;
A
#
# COMPACT_ATOMS: atom_id res chain seq x y z
N MET A 1 -3.05 -1.92 -17.94
CA MET A 1 -4.15 -2.92 -18.05
C MET A 1 -4.89 -2.65 -19.34
N LYS A 2 -5.09 -3.65 -20.20
CA LYS A 2 -6.01 -3.51 -21.34
C LYS A 2 -7.42 -3.28 -20.79
N ASN A 3 -8.11 -2.23 -21.23
CA ASN A 3 -9.45 -1.86 -20.76
C ASN A 3 -10.42 -3.03 -21.00
N GLN A 4 -10.72 -3.78 -19.94
CA GLN A 4 -11.80 -4.75 -19.94
C GLN A 4 -13.09 -3.94 -19.87
N LYS A 5 -13.85 -3.87 -20.96
CA LYS A 5 -15.17 -3.22 -20.95
C LYS A 5 -16.12 -4.11 -20.15
N VAL A 6 -16.69 -3.56 -19.08
CA VAL A 6 -17.64 -4.24 -18.19
C VAL A 6 -18.98 -3.52 -18.25
N ASP A 7 -19.46 -3.25 -19.47
CA ASP A 7 -20.66 -2.43 -19.72
C ASP A 7 -21.97 -3.17 -19.41
N HIS A 8 -21.89 -4.42 -18.96
CA HIS A 8 -23.03 -5.33 -18.80
C HIS A 8 -23.46 -5.57 -17.35
N VAL A 9 -22.71 -5.05 -16.38
CA VAL A 9 -23.03 -5.12 -14.94
C VAL A 9 -22.73 -3.75 -14.36
N ALA A 10 -23.66 -3.20 -13.58
CA ALA A 10 -23.45 -1.90 -12.95
C ALA A 10 -22.24 -1.95 -12.01
N GLU A 11 -21.38 -0.92 -12.06
CA GLU A 11 -20.16 -0.84 -11.24
C GLU A 11 -20.45 -1.05 -9.74
N PHE A 12 -21.59 -0.53 -9.28
CA PHE A 12 -22.07 -0.69 -7.90
C PHE A 12 -22.30 -2.14 -7.51
N GLU A 13 -22.86 -2.98 -8.40
CA GLU A 13 -23.12 -4.40 -8.10
C GLU A 13 -21.83 -5.20 -7.93
N ILE A 14 -20.78 -4.84 -8.69
CA ILE A 14 -19.46 -5.46 -8.57
C ILE A 14 -18.86 -5.14 -7.19
N LEU A 15 -19.02 -3.90 -6.73
CA LEU A 15 -18.54 -3.48 -5.41
C LEU A 15 -19.33 -4.16 -4.29
N VAL A 16 -20.66 -4.19 -4.35
CA VAL A 16 -21.52 -4.84 -3.34
C VAL A 16 -21.12 -6.31 -3.15
N GLN A 17 -20.90 -7.04 -4.23
CA GLN A 17 -20.49 -8.45 -4.15
C GLN A 17 -19.09 -8.60 -3.55
N GLY A 18 -18.17 -7.68 -3.84
CA GLY A 18 -16.84 -7.64 -3.23
C GLY A 18 -16.91 -7.44 -1.71
N TYR A 19 -17.73 -6.48 -1.25
CA TYR A 19 -17.93 -6.20 0.16
C TYR A 19 -18.67 -7.33 0.90
N GLN A 20 -19.70 -7.94 0.29
CA GLN A 20 -20.39 -9.10 0.87
C GLN A 20 -19.42 -10.27 1.11
N LYS A 21 -18.54 -10.56 0.15
CA LYS A 21 -17.53 -11.60 0.31
C LYS A 21 -16.51 -11.24 1.41
N ALA A 22 -16.15 -9.96 1.56
CA ALA A 22 -15.26 -9.49 2.62
C ALA A 22 -15.87 -9.74 4.01
N LEU A 23 -17.13 -9.36 4.21
CA LEU A 23 -17.82 -9.52 5.49
C LEU A 23 -17.91 -10.98 5.93
N VAL A 24 -18.25 -11.89 5.01
CA VAL A 24 -18.29 -13.34 5.30
C VAL A 24 -16.90 -13.88 5.68
N THR A 25 -15.85 -13.34 5.08
CA THR A 25 -14.46 -13.78 5.33
C THR A 25 -13.95 -13.27 6.69
N ILE A 26 -14.23 -12.02 7.05
CA ILE A 26 -13.84 -11.41 8.33
C ILE A 26 -14.45 -12.16 9.53
N ILE A 27 -15.67 -12.69 9.37
CA ILE A 27 -16.33 -13.50 10.42
C ILE A 27 -15.59 -14.81 10.67
N LYS A 28 -14.91 -15.36 9.65
CA LYS A 28 -14.17 -16.62 9.75
C LYS A 28 -12.74 -16.40 10.23
N GLU A 29 -12.04 -15.39 9.71
CA GLU A 29 -10.64 -15.11 10.03
C GLU A 29 -10.32 -13.59 9.94
N PRO A 30 -9.43 -13.07 10.80
CA PRO A 30 -9.03 -11.66 10.76
C PRO A 30 -8.27 -11.31 9.48
N ILE A 31 -8.69 -10.25 8.79
CA ILE A 31 -8.04 -9.73 7.57
C ILE A 31 -7.06 -8.62 7.93
N TYR A 32 -5.76 -8.87 7.80
CA TYR A 32 -4.69 -7.91 8.11
C TYR A 32 -4.52 -6.78 7.07
N ASN A 33 -4.94 -7.00 5.81
CA ASN A 33 -4.94 -5.98 4.76
C ASN A 33 -6.29 -5.90 4.02
N PRO A 34 -7.30 -5.25 4.61
CA PRO A 34 -8.65 -5.18 4.04
C PRO A 34 -8.70 -4.54 2.64
N TYR A 35 -7.89 -3.51 2.42
CA TYR A 35 -7.85 -2.78 1.15
C TYR A 35 -7.28 -3.64 0.00
N GLY A 36 -6.14 -4.30 0.23
CA GLY A 36 -5.51 -5.18 -0.76
C GLY A 36 -6.39 -6.38 -1.11
N TRP A 37 -7.07 -6.93 -0.10
CA TRP A 37 -8.03 -8.01 -0.29
C TRP A 37 -9.22 -7.58 -1.15
N LEU A 38 -9.86 -6.45 -0.80
CA LEU A 38 -11.02 -5.94 -1.53
C LEU A 38 -10.68 -5.63 -2.99
N LYS A 39 -9.53 -4.98 -3.23
CA LYS A 39 -9.01 -4.70 -4.57
C LYS A 39 -8.85 -5.98 -5.40
N THR A 40 -8.30 -7.04 -4.80
CA THR A 40 -8.13 -8.33 -5.46
C THR A 40 -9.47 -8.97 -5.82
N THR A 41 -10.42 -8.98 -4.88
CA THR A 41 -11.75 -9.55 -5.06
C THR A 41 -12.52 -8.84 -6.18
N VAL A 42 -12.54 -7.51 -6.17
CA VAL A 42 -13.17 -6.70 -7.22
C VAL A 42 -12.50 -6.96 -8.58
N THR A 43 -11.16 -7.01 -8.63
CA THR A 43 -10.42 -7.29 -9.88
C THR A 43 -10.72 -8.67 -10.45
N LYS A 44 -10.80 -9.71 -9.60
CA LYS A 44 -11.19 -11.06 -10.03
C LYS A 44 -12.60 -11.06 -10.60
N LYS A 45 -13.53 -10.35 -9.95
CA LYS A 45 -14.92 -10.27 -10.41
C LYS A 45 -15.07 -9.57 -11.75
N ILE A 46 -14.40 -8.43 -11.95
CA ILE A 46 -14.32 -7.72 -13.23
C ILE A 46 -13.85 -8.67 -14.34
N ARG A 47 -12.82 -9.47 -14.06
CA ARG A 47 -12.27 -10.45 -15.01
C ARG A 47 -13.26 -11.56 -15.35
N ASP A 48 -14.01 -12.05 -14.37
CA ASP A 48 -14.99 -13.12 -14.58
C ASP A 48 -16.18 -12.61 -15.40
N ILE A 49 -16.64 -11.38 -15.13
CA ILE A 49 -17.68 -10.73 -15.94
C ILE A 49 -17.17 -10.59 -17.38
N ALA A 50 -15.98 -10.02 -17.57
CA ALA A 50 -15.39 -9.88 -18.91
C ALA A 50 -15.28 -11.22 -19.65
N ARG A 51 -14.92 -12.31 -18.97
CA ARG A 51 -14.84 -13.65 -19.57
C ARG A 51 -16.20 -14.22 -19.97
N LYS A 52 -17.21 -14.08 -19.11
CA LYS A 52 -18.59 -14.53 -19.38
C LYS A 52 -19.12 -13.91 -20.68
N TYR A 53 -18.83 -12.64 -20.92
CA TYR A 53 -19.26 -11.94 -22.14
C TYR A 53 -18.36 -12.18 -23.35
N TRP A 54 -17.10 -12.59 -23.16
CA TRP A 54 -16.21 -13.00 -24.25
C TRP A 54 -16.40 -14.46 -24.71
N GLY A 55 -17.45 -15.15 -24.25
CA GLY A 55 -17.74 -16.53 -24.62
C GLY A 55 -16.74 -17.55 -24.08
N LYS A 56 -15.93 -17.17 -23.08
CA LYS A 56 -15.05 -18.09 -22.36
C LYS A 56 -15.77 -18.60 -21.13
N GLU A 57 -15.69 -19.91 -20.88
CA GLU A 57 -16.26 -20.52 -19.69
C GLU A 57 -15.82 -19.77 -18.44
N THR A 58 -16.77 -19.59 -17.52
CA THR A 58 -16.46 -19.05 -16.20
C THR A 58 -15.64 -20.12 -15.49
N ILE A 59 -14.37 -19.80 -15.21
CA ILE A 59 -13.51 -20.70 -14.44
C ILE A 59 -14.10 -20.72 -13.04
N GLU A 60 -14.65 -21.87 -12.64
CA GLU A 60 -14.85 -22.16 -11.22
C GLU A 60 -13.46 -22.20 -10.60
N TYR A 61 -13.08 -21.10 -9.95
CA TYR A 61 -11.97 -21.14 -9.03
C TYR A 61 -12.41 -22.14 -7.96
N LYS A 62 -11.79 -23.32 -7.94
CA LYS A 62 -11.73 -24.08 -6.69
C LYS A 62 -11.29 -23.06 -5.65
N ASP A 63 -12.04 -22.97 -4.57
CA ASP A 63 -11.74 -22.11 -3.42
C ASP A 63 -10.46 -22.61 -2.69
N GLU A 64 -9.43 -23.03 -3.43
CA GLU A 64 -8.02 -22.95 -3.06
C GLU A 64 -7.58 -21.48 -2.84
N LEU A 65 -8.53 -20.54 -2.88
CA LEU A 65 -8.44 -19.18 -2.37
C LEU A 65 -8.34 -19.12 -0.83
N GLY A 66 -8.46 -20.25 -0.13
CA GLY A 66 -7.77 -20.43 1.15
C GLY A 66 -6.25 -20.47 0.96
N GLU A 67 -5.72 -21.35 0.12
CA GLU A 67 -4.28 -21.57 -0.02
C GLU A 67 -3.52 -20.46 -0.75
N THR A 68 -4.11 -19.82 -1.76
CA THR A 68 -3.44 -18.73 -2.51
C THR A 68 -3.58 -17.34 -1.86
N LEU A 69 -4.40 -17.20 -0.81
CA LEU A 69 -4.33 -16.05 0.12
C LEU A 69 -3.53 -16.38 1.40
N LEU A 70 -3.28 -17.67 1.68
CA LEU A 70 -2.46 -18.15 2.80
C LEU A 70 -0.96 -18.23 2.49
N HIS A 71 -0.53 -17.99 1.26
CA HIS A 71 0.72 -17.27 1.08
C HIS A 71 0.51 -15.82 1.53
N THR A 72 0.35 -15.65 2.85
CA THR A 72 1.30 -14.79 3.52
C THR A 72 2.63 -15.05 2.81
N LYS A 73 3.12 -14.10 2.02
CA LYS A 73 4.55 -13.86 2.14
C LYS A 73 4.65 -13.55 3.64
N GLN A 74 4.79 -14.58 4.48
CA GLN A 74 5.55 -14.45 5.70
C GLN A 74 6.81 -13.84 5.13
N THR A 75 6.93 -12.53 5.31
CA THR A 75 8.14 -11.80 5.05
C THR A 75 9.17 -12.66 5.75
N ASN A 76 9.92 -13.46 4.99
CA ASN A 76 10.77 -14.45 5.62
C ASN A 76 11.78 -13.64 6.46
N ALA A 77 12.39 -14.24 7.48
CA ALA A 77 13.27 -13.48 8.37
C ALA A 77 14.31 -12.65 7.59
N TYR A 78 14.77 -13.17 6.45
CA TYR A 78 15.68 -12.47 5.55
C TYR A 78 15.08 -11.22 4.89
N THR A 79 13.85 -11.29 4.36
CA THR A 79 13.12 -10.14 3.81
C THR A 79 12.82 -9.10 4.90
N MET A 80 12.52 -9.53 6.14
CA MET A 80 12.33 -8.61 7.27
C MET A 80 13.64 -7.90 7.63
N MET A 81 14.74 -8.65 7.74
CA MET A 81 16.06 -8.08 8.00
C MET A 81 16.49 -7.10 6.89
N GLN A 82 16.23 -7.42 5.63
CA GLN A 82 16.52 -6.52 4.51
C GLN A 82 15.62 -5.27 4.51
N MET A 83 14.37 -5.37 4.95
CA MET A 83 13.48 -4.22 5.14
C MET A 83 13.94 -3.33 6.30
N GLU A 84 14.35 -3.92 7.42
CA GLU A 84 14.93 -3.18 8.57
C GLU A 84 16.22 -2.47 8.14
N GLN A 85 17.14 -3.16 7.47
CA GLN A 85 18.36 -2.55 6.93
C GLN A 85 18.06 -1.40 5.97
N LEU A 86 17.07 -1.55 5.08
CA LEU A 86 16.66 -0.49 4.17
C LEU A 86 16.10 0.72 4.92
N ILE A 87 15.28 0.48 5.95
CA ILE A 87 14.74 1.53 6.81
C ILE A 87 15.89 2.25 7.53
N ASP A 88 16.77 1.52 8.21
CA ASP A 88 17.89 2.08 8.96
C ASP A 88 18.80 2.93 8.05
N LEU A 89 19.17 2.43 6.88
CA LEU A 89 19.95 3.18 5.89
C LEU A 89 19.26 4.45 5.42
N ILE A 90 17.94 4.40 5.20
CA ILE A 90 17.17 5.60 4.85
C ILE A 90 17.23 6.60 6.01
N PHE A 91 16.99 6.17 7.25
CA PHE A 91 17.00 7.07 8.40
C PHE A 91 18.39 7.67 8.69
N GLU A 92 19.47 6.87 8.58
CA GLU A 92 20.86 7.32 8.74
C GLU A 92 21.30 8.32 7.65
N SER A 93 20.74 8.22 6.44
CA SER A 93 21.05 9.14 5.34
C SER A 93 20.40 10.53 5.48
N LEU A 94 19.42 10.67 6.40
CA LEU A 94 18.60 11.87 6.54
C LEU A 94 19.09 12.73 7.71
N SER A 95 19.04 14.05 7.53
CA SER A 95 19.21 14.98 8.66
C SER A 95 18.12 14.77 9.72
N ASP A 96 18.40 15.05 10.99
CA ASP A 96 17.46 14.94 12.13
C ASP A 96 16.08 15.55 11.86
N LEU A 97 16.05 16.72 11.23
CA LEU A 97 14.80 17.40 10.86
C LEU A 97 14.00 16.62 9.81
N ASN A 98 14.67 16.00 8.84
CA ASN A 98 14.02 15.15 7.83
C ASN A 98 13.51 13.86 8.46
N VAL A 99 14.28 13.27 9.38
CA VAL A 99 13.85 12.11 10.17
C VAL A 99 12.56 12.43 10.94
N GLN A 100 12.52 13.56 11.65
CA GLN A 100 11.31 13.99 12.38
C GLN A 100 10.11 14.21 11.46
N ILE A 101 10.30 14.90 10.32
CA ILE A 101 9.23 15.11 9.33
C ILE A 101 8.72 13.77 8.79
N LEU A 102 9.63 12.84 8.46
CA LEU A 102 9.28 11.54 7.90
C LEU A 102 8.53 10.69 8.93
N TYR A 103 9.03 10.65 10.17
CA TYR A 103 8.44 9.91 11.28
C TYR A 103 7.01 10.39 11.59
N LEU A 104 6.83 11.70 11.82
CA LEU A 104 5.51 12.26 12.12
C LEU A 104 4.50 12.00 10.98
N HIS A 105 4.94 12.07 9.72
CA HIS A 105 4.05 11.85 8.59
C HIS A 105 3.75 10.37 8.28
N LYS A 106 4.74 9.47 8.45
CA LYS A 106 4.63 8.07 8.02
C LYS A 106 4.37 7.08 9.15
N VAL A 107 4.86 7.36 10.34
CA VAL A 107 4.68 6.49 11.51
C VAL A 107 3.48 6.96 12.33
N GLU A 108 3.44 8.25 12.68
CA GLU A 108 2.34 8.82 13.49
C GLU A 108 1.10 9.19 12.64
N GLY A 109 1.24 9.26 11.32
CA GLY A 109 0.12 9.47 10.40
C GLY A 109 -0.39 10.91 10.30
N TYR A 110 0.36 11.90 10.81
CA TYR A 110 0.00 13.31 10.68
C TYR A 110 0.00 13.78 9.23
N THR A 111 -0.87 14.71 8.90
CA THR A 111 -0.80 15.47 7.65
C THR A 111 0.43 16.40 7.66
N LEU A 112 0.97 16.76 6.49
CA LEU A 112 2.12 17.67 6.41
C LEU A 112 1.86 19.06 7.03
N LYS A 113 0.59 19.45 7.16
CA LYS A 113 0.20 20.69 7.85
C LYS A 113 0.35 20.52 9.37
N GLU A 114 -0.20 19.44 9.93
CA GLU A 114 -0.05 19.10 11.35
C GLU A 114 1.43 18.89 11.71
N VAL A 115 2.23 18.28 10.83
CA VAL A 115 3.69 18.18 11.03
C VAL A 115 4.33 19.56 11.20
N SER A 116 3.92 20.57 10.42
CA SER A 116 4.47 21.92 10.57
C SER A 116 4.06 22.58 11.90
N GLU A 117 2.86 22.30 12.38
CA GLU A 117 2.35 22.78 13.67
C GLU A 117 3.10 22.09 14.82
N GLU A 118 3.33 20.78 14.72
CA GLU A 118 4.00 19.96 15.74
C GLU A 118 5.51 20.24 15.85
N LEU A 119 6.16 20.52 14.72
CA LEU A 119 7.55 20.98 14.72
C LEU A 119 7.71 22.38 15.32
N THR A 120 6.65 23.20 15.29
CA THR A 120 6.64 24.53 15.90
C THR A 120 6.43 24.42 17.40
N SER A 121 5.54 23.53 17.85
CA SER A 121 5.22 23.33 19.28
C SER A 121 6.36 22.69 20.07
N ASN A 122 7.03 21.65 19.53
CA ASN A 122 8.03 20.89 20.28
C ASN A 122 9.46 21.44 20.21
N ASN A 123 9.86 22.01 19.06
CA ASN A 123 11.27 22.39 18.82
C ASN A 123 11.47 23.90 18.61
N GLY A 124 10.42 24.72 18.70
CA GLY A 124 10.48 26.14 18.35
C GLY A 124 10.88 26.39 16.89
N SER A 125 10.75 25.38 16.02
CA SER A 125 11.17 25.50 14.63
C SER A 125 10.19 26.39 13.87
N SER A 126 10.70 27.34 13.09
CA SER A 126 9.90 28.31 12.33
C SER A 126 9.53 27.80 10.93
N LEU A 127 9.47 26.49 10.73
CA LEU A 127 9.27 25.90 9.41
C LEU A 127 7.80 25.97 9.01
N SER A 128 7.49 26.94 8.15
CA SER A 128 6.17 27.08 7.58
C SER A 128 5.77 25.83 6.78
N TYR A 129 4.46 25.54 6.73
CA TYR A 129 3.90 24.44 5.95
C TYR A 129 4.46 24.33 4.51
N PRO A 130 4.58 25.42 3.71
CA PRO A 130 5.18 25.34 2.38
C PRO A 130 6.63 24.83 2.38
N ALA A 131 7.41 25.20 3.40
CA ALA A 131 8.79 24.75 3.56
C ALA A 131 8.85 23.27 3.91
N VAL A 132 8.01 22.81 4.85
CA VAL A 132 7.86 21.38 5.20
C VAL A 132 7.46 20.58 3.97
N ARG A 133 6.44 21.01 3.22
CA ARG A 133 5.98 20.35 2.00
C ARG A 133 7.09 20.24 0.95
N LYS A 134 7.82 21.33 0.69
CA LYS A 134 8.90 21.34 -0.30
C LYS A 134 10.07 20.44 0.13
N ARG A 135 10.42 20.47 1.40
CA ARG A 135 11.47 19.63 2.00
C ARG A 135 11.08 18.15 1.93
N TYR A 136 9.85 17.81 2.32
CA TYR A 136 9.33 16.45 2.22
C TYR A 136 9.34 15.92 0.79
N SER A 137 8.87 16.71 -0.20
CA SER A 137 8.90 16.28 -1.60
C SER A 137 10.32 16.01 -2.12
N ARG A 138 11.30 16.84 -1.73
CA ARG A 138 12.70 16.62 -2.09
C ARG A 138 13.26 15.37 -1.43
N MET A 139 13.05 15.23 -0.13
CA MET A 139 13.46 14.04 0.63
C MET A 139 12.93 12.74 0.01
N ILE A 140 11.64 12.68 -0.32
CA ILE A 140 11.06 11.48 -0.95
C ILE A 140 11.62 11.24 -2.36
N LYS A 141 11.92 12.31 -3.10
CA LYS A 141 12.57 12.20 -4.40
C LYS A 141 13.98 11.62 -4.25
N ASP A 142 14.77 12.15 -3.33
CA ASP A 142 16.15 11.72 -3.07
C ASP A 142 16.20 10.26 -2.62
N ILE A 143 15.27 9.82 -1.76
CA ILE A 143 15.15 8.40 -1.35
C ILE A 143 14.80 7.50 -2.55
N LYS A 144 13.95 7.97 -3.48
CA LYS A 144 13.55 7.18 -4.65
C LYS A 144 14.64 7.08 -5.72
N GLU A 145 15.44 8.12 -5.86
CA GLU A 145 16.51 8.20 -6.87
C GLU A 145 17.85 7.68 -6.35
N ASN A 146 17.94 7.28 -5.08
CA ASN A 146 19.14 6.67 -4.52
C ASN A 146 19.32 5.23 -5.02
N ASP A 147 20.42 4.97 -5.72
CA ASP A 147 20.74 3.70 -6.35
C ASP A 147 20.86 2.54 -5.35
N ASP A 148 21.42 2.78 -4.15
CA ASP A 148 21.59 1.78 -3.10
C ASP A 148 20.22 1.34 -2.54
N PHE A 149 19.34 2.31 -2.28
CA PHE A 149 17.98 2.03 -1.80
C PHE A 149 17.16 1.30 -2.87
N GLN A 150 17.29 1.68 -4.14
CA GLN A 150 16.62 1.00 -5.24
C GLN A 150 17.13 -0.44 -5.42
N SER A 151 18.43 -0.67 -5.27
CA SER A 151 19.02 -2.01 -5.36
C SER A 151 18.46 -2.94 -4.29
N ILE A 152 18.43 -2.49 -3.03
CA ILE A 152 17.86 -3.28 -1.92
C ILE A 152 16.35 -3.47 -2.11
N TYR A 153 15.62 -2.42 -2.51
CA TYR A 153 14.18 -2.51 -2.77
C TYR A 153 13.84 -3.51 -3.89
N GLN A 154 14.61 -3.54 -4.98
CA GLN A 154 14.43 -4.50 -6.07
C GLN A 154 14.76 -5.94 -5.63
N SER A 155 15.67 -6.14 -4.67
CA SER A 155 15.95 -7.48 -4.13
C SER A 155 14.79 -8.05 -3.30
N LEU A 156 13.89 -7.19 -2.80
CA LEU A 156 12.74 -7.56 -1.96
C LEU A 156 11.50 -7.99 -2.77
N PHE A 157 11.40 -7.65 -4.07
CA PHE A 157 10.19 -7.80 -4.89
C PHE A 157 10.43 -8.39 -6.28
#